data_AF-A0A9D0VHL2-F1
#
_entry.id   AF-A0A9D0VHL2-F1
#
_cell.length_a   1.000
_cell.length_b   1.000
_cell.length_c   1.000
_cell.angle_alpha   90.00
_cell.angle_beta   90.00
_cell.angle_gamma   90.00
#
_symmetry.space_group_name_H-M   'P 1'
#
loop_
_entity.id
_entity.type
_entity.pdbx_description
1 polymer ?
#
loop_
_entity_poly.entity_id
_entity_poly.type
_entity_poly.pdbx_seq_one_letter_code
_entity_poly.pdbx_strand_id
1 'polypeptide(L)'
;MLEALDELRQRPIRLVVLLICALVAIAHQATRWGWFIDDAAICFAYARNVAQLEGVVPWPGAERIEGISDPLWVALLAVLYRLGLDGFEIAEPLGMLFGVINLGLAWRLARAALPDHEGEGALIAPILLAINAQFAIWSASGLENGLFCLLLSVAILRTLQEVRGGGWPLASLCYLLLAWTRPEGIGYAALGGLWFALWTLRQGRGLR
;
A
#
# COMPACT_ATOMS: atom_id res chain seq x y z
N MET A 1 -6.89 11.19 11.95
CA MET A 1 -7.64 9.91 12.05
C MET A 1 -8.98 10.14 12.71
N LEU A 2 -9.02 10.84 13.85
CA LEU A 2 -10.27 11.18 14.56
C LEU A 2 -11.26 11.99 13.70
N GLU A 3 -10.82 13.04 13.00
CA GLU A 3 -11.70 13.83 12.12
C GLU A 3 -12.37 13.01 11.01
N ALA A 4 -11.65 12.06 10.40
CA ALA A 4 -12.21 11.21 9.36
C ALA A 4 -13.25 10.23 9.93
N LEU A 5 -13.05 9.74 11.16
CA LEU A 5 -14.02 8.89 11.85
C LEU A 5 -15.28 9.67 12.25
N ASP A 6 -15.12 10.92 12.69
CA ASP A 6 -16.24 11.80 13.02
C ASP A 6 -17.06 12.18 11.78
N GLU A 7 -16.43 12.46 10.65
CA GLU A 7 -17.13 12.71 9.39
C GLU A 7 -17.88 11.48 8.86
N LEU A 8 -17.29 10.29 8.98
CA LEU A 8 -17.95 9.04 8.62
C LEU A 8 -19.18 8.79 9.51
N ARG A 9 -19.09 9.13 10.79
CA ARG A 9 -20.21 9.05 11.75
C ARG A 9 -21.34 10.03 11.42
N GLN A 10 -21.01 11.21 10.89
CA GLN A 10 -22.00 12.22 10.52
C GLN A 10 -22.73 11.91 9.19
N ARG A 11 -22.13 11.10 8.32
CA ARG A 11 -22.66 10.75 6.99
C ARG A 11 -22.65 9.22 6.82
N PRO A 12 -23.64 8.49 7.38
CA PRO A 12 -23.61 7.02 7.45
C PRO A 12 -23.55 6.35 6.07
N ILE A 13 -24.05 7.01 5.03
CA ILE A 13 -23.98 6.53 3.65
C ILE A 13 -22.52 6.28 3.19
N ARG A 14 -21.55 7.10 3.63
CA ARG A 14 -20.13 6.92 3.28
C ARG A 14 -19.58 5.64 3.89
N LEU A 15 -19.92 5.37 5.14
CA LEU A 15 -19.56 4.12 5.82
C LEU A 15 -20.19 2.93 5.12
N VAL A 16 -21.49 2.99 4.82
CA VAL A 16 -22.21 1.93 4.14
C VAL A 16 -21.56 1.62 2.78
N VAL A 17 -21.26 2.64 1.98
CA VAL A 17 -20.61 2.45 0.67
C VAL A 17 -19.21 1.85 0.82
N LEU A 18 -18.39 2.34 1.76
CA LEU A 18 -17.05 1.78 1.99
C LEU A 18 -17.10 0.34 2.50
N LEU A 19 -18.07 0.01 3.37
CA LEU A 19 -18.31 -1.36 3.83
C LEU A 19 -18.74 -2.26 2.68
N ILE A 20 -19.65 -1.80 1.80
CA ILE A 20 -20.04 -2.55 0.60
C ILE A 20 -18.82 -2.76 -0.31
N CYS A 21 -18.01 -1.73 -0.55
CA CYS A 21 -16.78 -1.85 -1.34
C CYS A 21 -15.82 -2.87 -0.74
N ALA A 22 -15.63 -2.85 0.58
CA ALA A 22 -14.80 -3.81 1.28
C ALA A 22 -15.36 -5.24 1.14
N LEU A 23 -16.67 -5.44 1.34
CA LEU A 23 -17.31 -6.75 1.15
C LEU A 23 -17.18 -7.27 -0.29
N VAL A 24 -17.30 -6.38 -1.28
CA VAL A 24 -17.09 -6.74 -2.70
C VAL A 24 -15.65 -7.16 -2.95
N ALA A 25 -14.66 -6.38 -2.49
CA ALA A 25 -13.24 -6.74 -2.61
C ALA A 25 -12.93 -8.08 -1.91
N ILE A 26 -13.49 -8.28 -0.71
CA ILE A 26 -13.37 -9.53 0.05
C ILE A 26 -14.00 -10.70 -0.72
N ALA A 27 -15.19 -10.52 -1.30
CA ALA A 27 -15.83 -11.55 -2.10
C ALA A 27 -15.01 -11.91 -3.35
N HIS A 28 -14.46 -10.91 -4.05
CA HIS A 28 -13.58 -11.15 -5.20
C HIS A 28 -12.38 -12.00 -4.83
N GLN A 29 -11.74 -11.71 -3.69
CA GLN A 29 -10.59 -12.45 -3.22
C GLN A 29 -10.96 -13.85 -2.72
N ALA A 30 -12.06 -13.98 -1.97
CA ALA A 30 -12.51 -15.28 -1.46
C ALA A 30 -12.79 -16.29 -2.58
N THR A 31 -13.27 -15.83 -3.75
CA THR A 31 -13.47 -16.72 -4.92
C THR A 31 -12.18 -17.23 -5.56
N ARG A 32 -11.02 -16.68 -5.17
CA ARG A 32 -9.69 -17.01 -5.67
C ARG A 32 -8.73 -17.39 -4.54
N TRP A 33 -9.25 -17.73 -3.37
CA TRP A 33 -8.40 -18.09 -2.23
C TRP A 33 -7.53 -19.30 -2.57
N GLY A 34 -6.25 -19.23 -2.21
CA GLY A 34 -5.26 -20.23 -2.59
C GLY A 34 -4.70 -20.05 -4.01
N TRP A 35 -5.02 -18.95 -4.70
CA TRP A 35 -4.39 -18.61 -5.96
C TRP A 35 -3.14 -17.77 -5.68
N PHE A 36 -1.99 -18.42 -5.76
CA PHE A 36 -0.69 -17.76 -5.72
C PHE A 36 -0.12 -17.67 -7.12
N ILE A 37 0.54 -16.55 -7.39
CA ILE A 37 1.48 -16.51 -8.49
C ILE A 37 2.77 -17.21 -8.07
N ASP A 38 3.41 -17.89 -9.01
CA ASP A 38 4.55 -18.75 -8.76
C ASP A 38 5.77 -17.99 -8.23
N ASP A 39 5.95 -16.74 -8.66
CA ASP A 39 7.02 -15.85 -8.20
C ASP A 39 6.94 -15.53 -6.69
N ALA A 40 5.75 -15.55 -6.07
CA ALA A 40 5.58 -15.32 -4.63
C ALA A 40 6.36 -16.34 -3.77
N ALA A 41 6.53 -17.56 -4.27
CA ALA A 41 7.29 -18.60 -3.59
C ALA A 41 8.78 -18.22 -3.41
N ILE A 42 9.33 -17.38 -4.28
CA ILE A 42 10.70 -16.85 -4.14
C ILE A 42 10.77 -15.98 -2.88
N CYS A 43 9.84 -15.03 -2.75
CA CYS A 43 9.76 -14.14 -1.59
C CYS A 43 9.60 -14.93 -0.29
N PHE A 44 8.77 -15.98 -0.31
CA PHE A 44 8.54 -16.85 0.85
C PHE A 44 9.80 -17.63 1.24
N ALA A 45 10.53 -18.17 0.26
CA ALA A 45 11.78 -18.89 0.51
C ALA A 45 12.85 -17.97 1.14
N TYR A 46 13.05 -16.77 0.59
CA TYR A 46 13.98 -15.80 1.16
C TYR A 46 13.54 -15.35 2.57
N ALA A 47 12.25 -15.04 2.75
CA ALA A 47 11.73 -14.62 4.05
C ALA A 47 11.91 -15.70 5.13
N ARG A 48 11.62 -16.96 4.79
CA ARG A 48 11.82 -18.10 5.67
C ARG A 48 13.30 -18.27 6.07
N ASN A 49 14.21 -18.19 5.12
CA ASN A 49 15.65 -18.35 5.39
C ASN A 49 16.20 -17.20 6.23
N VAL A 50 15.73 -15.96 5.99
CA VAL A 50 16.04 -14.82 6.86
C VAL A 50 15.52 -15.05 8.28
N ALA A 51 14.29 -15.54 8.43
CA ALA A 51 13.70 -15.83 9.73
C ALA A 51 14.42 -16.95 10.49
N GLN A 52 14.97 -17.93 9.78
CA GLN A 52 15.76 -19.04 10.30
C GLN A 52 17.25 -18.71 10.52
N LEU A 53 17.66 -17.46 10.25
CA LEU A 53 19.04 -16.99 10.38
C LEU A 53 20.05 -17.64 9.40
N GLU A 54 19.55 -18.22 8.31
CA GLU A 54 20.35 -18.79 7.21
C GLU A 54 20.89 -17.70 6.27
N GLY A 55 20.31 -16.50 6.34
CA GLY A 55 20.68 -15.33 5.55
C GLY A 55 19.69 -15.02 4.42
N VAL A 56 19.99 -13.97 3.65
CA VAL A 56 19.20 -13.57 2.48
C VAL A 56 19.61 -14.45 1.29
N VAL A 57 19.15 -15.70 1.30
CA VAL A 57 19.47 -16.74 0.31
C VAL A 57 18.21 -17.49 -0.11
N PRO A 58 18.15 -18.09 -1.32
CA PRO A 58 16.98 -18.83 -1.77
C PRO A 58 16.82 -20.19 -1.09
N TRP A 59 17.92 -20.84 -0.69
CA TRP A 59 17.94 -22.02 0.17
C TRP A 59 19.17 -22.02 1.09
N PRO A 60 19.15 -22.74 2.22
CA PRO A 60 20.30 -22.83 3.12
C PRO A 60 21.56 -23.35 2.39
N GLY A 61 22.68 -22.64 2.56
CA GLY A 61 23.94 -22.97 1.90
C GLY A 61 24.09 -22.49 0.45
N ALA A 62 23.08 -21.81 -0.13
CA ALA A 62 23.23 -21.19 -1.44
C ALA A 62 24.24 -20.03 -1.43
N GLU A 63 24.76 -19.69 -2.61
CA GLU A 63 25.52 -18.46 -2.80
C GLU A 63 24.66 -17.23 -2.51
N ARG A 64 25.26 -16.19 -1.90
CA ARG A 64 24.58 -14.93 -1.63
C ARG A 64 24.52 -14.10 -2.90
N ILE A 65 23.33 -13.99 -3.48
CA ILE A 65 23.04 -13.18 -4.66
C ILE A 65 21.85 -12.25 -4.39
N GLU A 66 21.75 -11.16 -5.15
CA GLU A 66 20.58 -10.26 -5.12
C GLU A 66 19.42 -10.89 -5.90
N GLY A 67 18.75 -11.87 -5.31
CA GLY A 67 17.66 -12.62 -5.95
C GLY A 67 16.25 -12.18 -5.56
N ILE A 68 16.08 -11.01 -4.94
CA ILE A 68 14.78 -10.42 -4.58
C ILE A 68 14.69 -8.98 -5.08
N SER A 69 13.53 -8.57 -5.56
CA SER A 69 13.24 -7.21 -6.02
C SER A 69 12.33 -6.41 -5.08
N ASP A 70 11.90 -7.05 -4.00
CA ASP A 70 10.93 -6.57 -3.02
C ASP A 70 11.42 -6.69 -1.55
N PRO A 71 12.58 -6.10 -1.19
CA PRO A 71 13.18 -6.23 0.14
C PRO A 71 12.23 -5.97 1.32
N LEU A 72 11.37 -4.95 1.23
CA LEU A 72 10.45 -4.62 2.32
C LEU A 72 9.39 -5.71 2.53
N TRP A 73 8.92 -6.35 1.46
CA TRP A 73 7.94 -7.44 1.55
C TRP A 73 8.58 -8.68 2.18
N VAL A 74 9.78 -9.05 1.72
CA VAL A 74 10.56 -10.15 2.31
C VAL A 74 10.86 -9.89 3.78
N ALA A 75 11.24 -8.66 4.16
CA ALA A 75 11.48 -8.30 5.54
C ALA A 75 10.21 -8.42 6.42
N LEU A 76 9.07 -7.96 5.91
CA LEU A 76 7.78 -8.11 6.60
C LEU A 76 7.42 -9.59 6.80
N LEU A 77 7.50 -10.39 5.75
CA LEU A 77 7.23 -11.83 5.81
C LEU A 77 8.21 -12.54 6.74
N ALA A 78 9.50 -12.18 6.74
CA ALA A 78 10.49 -12.77 7.63
C ALA A 78 10.13 -12.56 9.11
N VAL A 79 9.62 -11.37 9.48
CA VAL A 79 9.12 -11.12 10.85
C VAL A 79 7.96 -12.06 11.17
N LEU A 80 7.03 -12.28 10.23
CA LEU A 80 5.86 -13.14 10.42
C LEU A 80 6.22 -14.62 10.51
N TYR A 81 7.21 -15.05 9.72
CA TYR A 81 7.81 -16.39 9.84
C TYR A 81 8.39 -16.63 11.24
N ARG A 82 9.02 -15.63 11.86
CA ARG A 82 9.49 -15.75 13.27
C ARG A 82 8.35 -15.85 14.28
N LEU A 83 7.16 -15.41 13.92
CA LEU A 83 5.94 -15.57 14.71
C LEU A 83 5.22 -16.90 14.41
N GLY A 84 5.77 -17.75 13.54
CA GLY A 84 5.23 -19.06 13.19
C GLY A 84 4.16 -19.03 12.10
N LEU A 85 4.02 -17.92 11.35
CA LEU A 85 3.09 -17.80 10.24
C LEU A 85 3.82 -18.09 8.92
N ASP A 86 3.32 -19.05 8.14
CA ASP A 86 3.92 -19.34 6.83
C ASP A 86 3.47 -18.34 5.75
N GLY A 87 4.32 -18.10 4.75
CA GLY A 87 4.06 -17.20 3.63
C GLY A 87 2.79 -17.56 2.86
N PHE A 88 2.53 -18.85 2.62
CA PHE A 88 1.31 -19.32 1.97
C PHE A 88 0.05 -19.15 2.82
N GLU A 89 0.19 -18.90 4.12
CA GLU A 89 -0.93 -18.65 5.02
C GLU A 89 -1.19 -17.15 5.18
N ILE A 90 -0.15 -16.33 5.25
CA ILE A 90 -0.25 -14.92 5.67
C ILE A 90 -0.21 -13.91 4.53
N ALA A 91 0.37 -14.26 3.37
CA ALA A 91 0.55 -13.31 2.27
C ALA A 91 -0.78 -12.85 1.66
N GLU A 92 -1.71 -13.79 1.40
CA GLU A 92 -3.07 -13.48 0.91
C GLU A 92 -3.86 -12.59 1.88
N PRO A 93 -3.99 -12.93 3.19
CA PRO A 93 -4.65 -12.06 4.17
C PRO A 93 -4.03 -10.66 4.29
N LEU A 94 -2.70 -10.54 4.18
CA LEU A 94 -2.04 -9.23 4.22
C LEU A 94 -2.34 -8.41 2.98
N GLY A 95 -2.24 -9.02 1.80
CA GLY A 95 -2.59 -8.36 0.55
C GLY A 95 -4.06 -7.91 0.55
N MET A 96 -4.96 -8.73 1.09
CA MET A 96 -6.37 -8.40 1.32
C MET A 96 -6.54 -7.19 2.24
N LEU A 97 -5.88 -7.21 3.40
CA LEU A 97 -5.93 -6.14 4.38
C LEU A 97 -5.48 -4.82 3.76
N PHE A 98 -4.36 -4.83 3.04
CA PHE A 98 -3.86 -3.64 2.35
C PHE A 98 -4.80 -3.21 1.22
N GLY A 99 -5.40 -4.14 0.48
CA GLY A 99 -6.41 -3.87 -0.53
C GLY A 99 -7.63 -3.13 0.05
N VAL A 100 -8.16 -3.61 1.18
CA VAL A 100 -9.30 -2.97 1.87
C VAL A 100 -8.94 -1.59 2.40
N ILE A 101 -7.75 -1.42 3.01
CA ILE A 101 -7.27 -0.12 3.48
C ILE A 101 -7.17 0.87 2.30
N ASN A 102 -6.70 0.41 1.14
CA ASN A 102 -6.59 1.22 -0.08
C ASN A 102 -7.94 1.75 -0.58
N LEU A 103 -9.06 1.07 -0.35
CA LEU A 103 -10.39 1.62 -0.67
C LEU A 103 -10.66 2.91 0.13
N GLY A 104 -10.36 2.90 1.43
CA GLY A 104 -10.48 4.09 2.27
C GLY A 104 -9.52 5.20 1.83
N LEU A 105 -8.29 4.85 1.44
CA LEU A 105 -7.31 5.82 0.93
C LEU A 105 -7.72 6.41 -0.42
N ALA A 106 -8.30 5.62 -1.33
CA ALA A 106 -8.81 6.08 -2.61
C ALA A 106 -9.91 7.14 -2.43
N TRP A 107 -10.84 6.92 -1.49
CA TRP A 107 -11.83 7.93 -1.12
C TRP A 107 -11.19 9.22 -0.61
N ARG A 108 -10.19 9.11 0.29
CA ARG A 108 -9.50 10.28 0.85
C ARG A 108 -8.72 11.05 -0.22
N LEU A 109 -8.06 10.35 -1.14
CA LEU A 109 -7.36 10.94 -2.27
C LEU A 109 -8.33 11.67 -3.20
N ALA A 110 -9.46 11.05 -3.54
CA ALA A 110 -10.49 11.67 -4.37
C ALA A 110 -11.05 12.94 -3.73
N ARG A 111 -11.29 12.94 -2.41
CA ARG A 111 -11.70 14.15 -1.68
C ARG A 111 -10.63 15.23 -1.67
N ALA A 112 -9.36 14.86 -1.49
CA ALA A 112 -8.27 15.82 -1.52
C ALA A 112 -8.09 16.49 -2.90
N ALA A 113 -8.48 15.78 -3.97
CA ALA A 113 -8.45 16.27 -5.35
C ALA A 113 -9.70 17.09 -5.74
N LEU A 114 -10.83 16.92 -5.06
CA LEU A 114 -12.11 17.59 -5.33
C LEU A 114 -12.55 18.47 -4.14
N PRO A 115 -11.79 19.52 -3.77
CA PRO A 115 -12.05 20.30 -2.56
C PRO A 115 -13.40 21.03 -2.56
N ASP A 116 -13.91 21.42 -3.73
CA ASP A 116 -15.19 22.15 -3.87
C ASP A 116 -16.42 21.24 -3.89
N HIS A 117 -16.24 19.91 -3.85
CA HIS A 117 -17.31 18.94 -3.81
C HIS A 117 -17.47 18.34 -2.41
N GLU A 118 -18.37 18.91 -1.60
CA GLU A 118 -18.80 18.31 -0.33
C GLU A 118 -19.67 17.05 -0.51
N GLY A 119 -20.05 16.75 -1.76
CA GLY A 119 -20.95 15.66 -2.14
C GLY A 119 -20.33 14.26 -2.10
N GLU A 120 -21.17 13.27 -2.37
CA GLU A 120 -20.84 11.84 -2.40
C GLU A 120 -19.94 11.45 -3.59
N GLY A 121 -19.63 12.38 -4.51
CA GLY A 121 -18.91 12.10 -5.75
C GLY A 121 -17.53 11.44 -5.56
N ALA A 122 -16.82 11.76 -4.48
CA ALA A 122 -15.54 11.12 -4.16
C ALA A 122 -15.65 9.60 -3.87
N LEU A 123 -16.86 9.09 -3.58
CA LEU A 123 -17.11 7.65 -3.40
C LEU A 123 -17.02 6.87 -4.73
N ILE A 124 -17.02 7.54 -5.87
CA ILE A 124 -16.81 6.85 -7.15
C ILE A 124 -15.44 6.16 -7.21
N ALA A 125 -14.41 6.74 -6.58
CA ALA A 125 -13.06 6.19 -6.57
C ALA A 125 -12.97 4.82 -5.88
N PRO A 126 -13.40 4.64 -4.61
CA PRO A 126 -13.41 3.32 -3.98
C PRO A 126 -14.37 2.34 -4.66
N ILE A 127 -15.50 2.81 -5.24
CA ILE A 127 -16.42 1.93 -5.97
C ILE A 127 -15.72 1.34 -7.20
N LEU A 128 -15.12 2.20 -8.04
CA LEU A 128 -14.41 1.76 -9.24
C LEU A 128 -13.22 0.85 -8.90
N LEU A 129 -12.52 1.13 -7.78
CA LEU A 129 -11.41 0.31 -7.33
C LEU A 129 -11.88 -1.07 -6.83
N ALA A 130 -12.99 -1.13 -6.08
CA ALA A 130 -13.53 -2.39 -5.54
C ALA A 130 -14.03 -3.34 -6.62
N ILE A 131 -14.61 -2.83 -7.70
CA ILE A 131 -15.09 -3.65 -8.84
C ILE A 131 -13.98 -3.96 -9.86
N ASN A 132 -12.78 -3.40 -9.68
CA ASN A 132 -11.67 -3.63 -10.58
C ASN A 132 -11.05 -5.01 -10.33
N ALA A 133 -11.29 -5.94 -11.26
CA ALA A 133 -10.78 -7.31 -11.15
C ALA A 133 -9.24 -7.39 -11.06
N GLN A 134 -8.53 -6.47 -11.72
CA GLN A 134 -7.07 -6.42 -11.69
C GLN A 134 -6.56 -6.03 -10.30
N PHE A 135 -7.17 -5.02 -9.68
CA PHE A 135 -6.83 -4.64 -8.31
C PHE A 135 -7.09 -5.80 -7.33
N ALA A 136 -8.24 -6.47 -7.47
CA ALA A 136 -8.60 -7.58 -6.59
C ALA A 136 -7.65 -8.78 -6.74
N ILE A 137 -7.33 -9.20 -7.98
CA ILE A 137 -6.47 -10.37 -8.21
C ILE A 137 -5.03 -10.11 -7.75
N TRP A 138 -4.47 -8.93 -8.03
CA TRP A 138 -3.10 -8.62 -7.64
C TRP A 138 -2.94 -8.33 -6.15
N SER A 139 -3.98 -7.83 -5.49
CA SER A 139 -4.02 -7.74 -4.01
C SER A 139 -4.04 -9.12 -3.35
N ALA A 140 -4.43 -10.17 -4.07
CA ALA A 140 -4.50 -11.54 -3.57
C ALA A 140 -3.34 -12.44 -4.06
N SER A 141 -2.40 -11.91 -4.84
CA SER A 141 -1.40 -12.72 -5.56
C SER A 141 -0.34 -13.39 -4.66
N GLY A 142 -0.23 -13.00 -3.39
CA GLY A 142 0.87 -13.39 -2.49
C GLY A 142 2.10 -12.48 -2.57
N LEU A 143 2.06 -11.48 -3.45
CA LEU A 143 3.09 -10.47 -3.65
C LEU A 143 2.81 -9.15 -2.92
N GLU A 144 3.76 -8.24 -3.01
CA GLU A 144 3.83 -6.94 -2.35
C GLU A 144 2.86 -5.88 -2.90
N ASN A 145 2.12 -6.17 -3.99
CA ASN A 145 1.28 -5.21 -4.71
C ASN A 145 0.34 -4.39 -3.81
N GLY A 146 -0.33 -5.05 -2.86
CA GLY A 146 -1.22 -4.37 -1.91
C GLY A 146 -0.47 -3.38 -1.01
N LEU A 147 0.71 -3.78 -0.51
CA LEU A 147 1.59 -2.93 0.29
C LEU A 147 2.11 -1.75 -0.53
N PHE A 148 2.52 -1.99 -1.78
CA PHE A 148 2.97 -0.96 -2.70
C PHE A 148 1.89 0.11 -2.93
N CYS A 149 0.66 -0.30 -3.26
CA CYS A 149 -0.48 0.60 -3.42
C CYS A 149 -0.77 1.40 -2.15
N LEU A 150 -0.67 0.75 -0.98
CA LEU A 150 -0.89 1.39 0.31
C LEU A 150 0.15 2.47 0.58
N LEU A 151 1.43 2.14 0.44
CA LEU A 151 2.54 3.08 0.67
C LEU A 151 2.48 4.24 -0.31
N LEU A 152 2.16 3.99 -1.58
CA LEU A 152 2.01 5.05 -2.59
C LEU A 152 0.84 5.97 -2.25
N SER A 153 -0.32 5.42 -1.90
CA SER A 153 -1.51 6.19 -1.53
C SER A 153 -1.27 7.07 -0.30
N VAL A 154 -0.61 6.52 0.72
CA VAL A 154 -0.21 7.29 1.91
C VAL A 154 0.82 8.36 1.54
N ALA A 155 1.85 8.04 0.76
CA ALA A 155 2.88 9.00 0.35
C ALA A 155 2.28 10.22 -0.38
N ILE A 156 1.33 9.98 -1.30
CA ILE A 156 0.63 11.06 -2.00
C ILE A 156 -0.20 11.91 -1.03
N LEU A 157 -1.02 11.29 -0.18
CA LEU A 157 -1.83 12.02 0.81
C LEU A 157 -0.96 12.87 1.75
N ARG A 158 0.16 12.30 2.22
CA ARG A 158 1.11 12.98 3.09
C ARG A 158 1.78 14.13 2.37
N THR A 159 2.18 13.95 1.12
CA THR A 159 2.71 15.03 0.28
C THR A 159 1.72 16.19 0.19
N LEU A 160 0.45 15.92 -0.12
CA LEU A 160 -0.58 16.98 -0.20
C LEU A 160 -0.79 17.72 1.12
N GLN A 161 -0.68 17.03 2.26
CA GLN A 161 -0.83 17.61 3.60
C GLN A 161 0.40 18.44 4.00
N GLU A 162 1.59 17.87 3.88
CA GLU A 162 2.87 18.46 4.31
C GLU A 162 3.22 19.69 3.47
N VAL A 163 2.91 19.67 2.17
CA VAL A 163 3.08 20.81 1.27
C VAL A 163 2.22 22.02 1.68
N ARG A 164 1.04 21.78 2.25
CA ARG A 164 0.11 22.84 2.70
C ARG A 164 0.41 23.31 4.12
N GLY A 165 0.56 22.38 5.06
CA GLY A 165 0.63 22.64 6.51
C GLY A 165 2.01 22.52 7.14
N GLY A 166 3.03 22.04 6.42
CA GLY A 166 4.30 21.62 7.02
C GLY A 166 4.15 20.36 7.88
N GLY A 167 5.21 19.98 8.61
CA GLY A 167 5.19 18.87 9.55
C GLY A 167 6.38 17.91 9.41
N TRP A 168 6.30 16.77 10.08
CA TRP A 168 7.26 15.67 9.94
C TRP A 168 7.22 15.11 8.51
N PRO A 169 8.38 14.75 7.91
CA PRO A 169 8.50 14.33 6.52
C PRO A 169 8.04 12.87 6.31
N LEU A 170 6.80 12.57 6.70
CA LEU A 170 6.25 11.22 6.58
C LEU A 170 6.07 10.83 5.11
N ALA A 171 5.83 11.79 4.21
CA ALA A 171 5.82 11.52 2.77
C ALA A 171 7.15 10.91 2.31
N SER A 172 8.29 11.49 2.72
CA SER A 172 9.63 11.00 2.38
C SER A 172 9.88 9.59 2.90
N LEU A 173 9.46 9.30 4.14
CA LEU A 173 9.57 7.95 4.69
C LEU A 173 8.73 6.94 3.89
N CYS A 174 7.49 7.30 3.53
CA CYS A 174 6.65 6.43 2.72
C CYS A 174 7.23 6.20 1.32
N TYR A 175 7.81 7.22 0.68
CA TYR A 175 8.49 7.06 -0.61
C TYR A 175 9.76 6.23 -0.53
N LEU A 176 10.54 6.35 0.55
CA LEU A 176 11.69 5.47 0.82
C LEU A 176 11.24 4.01 0.93
N LEU A 177 10.22 3.75 1.75
CA LEU A 177 9.67 2.41 1.93
C LEU A 177 9.10 1.86 0.63
N LEU A 178 8.42 2.69 -0.17
CA LEU A 178 7.90 2.33 -1.48
C LEU A 178 9.01 1.91 -2.45
N ALA A 179 10.12 2.65 -2.49
CA ALA A 179 11.30 2.31 -3.28
C ALA A 179 11.98 1.01 -2.79
N TRP A 180 11.80 0.67 -1.52
CA TRP A 180 12.29 -0.58 -0.94
C TRP A 180 11.31 -1.75 -1.09
N THR A 181 10.06 -1.47 -1.47
CA THR A 181 9.10 -2.48 -1.90
C THR A 181 9.31 -2.85 -3.36
N ARG A 182 9.60 -1.88 -4.23
CA ARG A 182 9.87 -2.12 -5.65
C ARG A 182 10.74 -1.02 -6.27
N PRO A 183 11.56 -1.33 -7.29
CA PRO A 183 12.43 -0.34 -7.94
C PRO A 183 11.65 0.81 -8.61
N GLU A 184 10.44 0.56 -9.12
CA GLU A 184 9.59 1.59 -9.72
C GLU A 184 9.17 2.66 -8.69
N GLY A 185 9.21 2.33 -7.39
CA GLY A 185 8.97 3.27 -6.29
C GLY A 185 9.86 4.52 -6.33
N ILE A 186 11.08 4.39 -6.86
CA ILE A 186 12.01 5.52 -7.06
C ILE A 186 11.41 6.56 -8.01
N GLY A 187 10.72 6.12 -9.07
CA GLY A 187 10.05 7.01 -10.02
C GLY A 187 8.94 7.82 -9.35
N TYR A 188 8.11 7.16 -8.53
CA TYR A 188 7.07 7.84 -7.76
C TYR A 188 7.64 8.80 -6.71
N ALA A 189 8.75 8.44 -6.06
CA ALA A 189 9.46 9.31 -5.13
C ALA A 189 10.00 10.57 -5.82
N ALA A 190 10.58 10.43 -7.01
CA ALA A 190 11.06 11.55 -7.80
C ALA A 190 9.91 12.50 -8.20
N LEU A 191 8.77 11.95 -8.63
CA LEU A 191 7.57 12.74 -8.96
C LEU A 191 7.02 13.48 -7.74
N GLY A 192 6.90 12.80 -6.59
CA GLY A 192 6.45 13.40 -5.34
C GLY A 192 7.38 14.52 -4.85
N GLY A 193 8.69 14.27 -4.89
CA GLY A 193 9.72 15.26 -4.54
C GLY A 193 9.72 16.47 -5.47
N LEU A 194 9.60 16.25 -6.78
CA LEU A 194 9.48 17.33 -7.77
C LEU A 194 8.24 18.18 -7.50
N TRP A 195 7.08 17.56 -7.26
CA TRP A 195 5.86 18.27 -6.91
C TRP A 195 6.03 19.09 -5.63
N PHE A 196 6.61 18.50 -4.59
CA PHE A 196 6.88 19.17 -3.32
C PHE A 196 7.78 20.40 -3.51
N ALA A 197 8.86 20.26 -4.28
CA ALA A 197 9.79 21.35 -4.58
C ALA A 197 9.11 22.47 -5.37
N LEU A 198 8.39 22.14 -6.46
CA LEU A 198 7.69 23.12 -7.29
C LEU A 198 6.65 23.91 -6.49
N TRP A 199 5.90 23.24 -5.61
CA TRP A 199 4.94 23.93 -4.76
C TRP A 199 5.63 24.86 -3.76
N THR A 200 6.67 24.36 -3.09
CA THR A 200 7.40 25.14 -2.07
C THR A 200 8.04 26.39 -2.68
N LEU A 201 8.60 26.27 -3.90
CA LEU A 201 9.12 27.40 -4.68
C LEU A 201 8.03 28.39 -5.07
N ARG A 202 6.86 27.90 -5.53
CA ARG A 202 5.70 28.77 -5.85
C ARG A 202 5.20 29.57 -4.66
N GLN A 203 5.30 29.01 -3.45
CA GLN A 203 4.92 29.69 -2.20
C GLN A 203 6.01 30.63 -1.66
N GLY A 204 7.15 30.80 -2.36
CA GLY A 204 8.25 31.66 -1.93
C GLY A 204 8.96 31.19 -0.66
N ARG A 205 8.75 29.93 -0.24
CA ARG A 205 9.29 29.39 1.02
C ARG A 205 10.77 28.98 0.93
N GLY A 206 11.32 28.91 -0.29
CA GLY A 206 12.67 28.39 -0.55
C GLY A 206 12.78 26.89 -0.28
N LEU A 207 13.84 26.25 -0.77
CA LEU A 207 14.16 24.86 -0.41
C LEU A 207 14.91 24.90 0.92
N ARG A 208 14.18 24.84 2.04
CA ARG A 208 14.76 24.68 3.39
C ARG A 208 14.70 23.23 3.81
#